data_AF-A0A671NEX2-F1
#
_entry.id   AF-A0A671NEX2-F1
#
_cell.length_a   1.000
_cell.length_b   1.000
_cell.length_c   1.000
_cell.angle_alpha   90.00
_cell.angle_beta   90.00
_cell.angle_gamma   90.00
#
_symmetry.space_group_name_H-M   'P 1'
#
loop_
_entity.id
_entity.type
_entity.pdbx_description
1 polymer ?
#
loop_
_entity_poly.entity_id
_entity_poly.type
_entity_poly.pdbx_seq_one_letter_code
_entity_poly.pdbx_strand_id
1 'polypeptide(L)'
;MDLTLVIGKVTHHSIELSWMNEENKPRNGPPERWTRFSVEQMDPKTHTYSTVYIGYSTHHLVEGLESSTSYNFRLRVTRASVECSLSPVVSVFTTRVPFSGKNLHQAVNREDEEELTTVLQSGMVDVDVYDKMGFTPLMVAAQKGFTSLVDILVKHGADINKRDSTGKDSLMQACFAGHLNTVKYLRNCGSTWQSGDTDGCTPLHWAVDGGHLPVITYMIQDGCEVDVMDKVSLWTPLMCVSAISGNAAVASILLQAGADVNIRDKAGKTPLMQSSLTTDKKQKQKK
;
A
#
# COMPACT_ATOMS: atom_id res chain seq x y z
N MET A 1 -43.22 -12.78 -28.36
CA MET A 1 -42.43 -12.65 -27.13
C MET A 1 -41.70 -11.34 -27.17
N ASP A 2 -41.73 -10.60 -26.07
CA ASP A 2 -41.04 -9.31 -25.96
C ASP A 2 -39.53 -9.53 -25.89
N LEU A 3 -38.80 -8.84 -26.75
CA LEU A 3 -37.35 -8.82 -26.75
C LEU A 3 -36.86 -8.17 -25.46
N THR A 4 -36.14 -8.92 -24.64
CA THR A 4 -35.61 -8.44 -23.37
C THR A 4 -34.09 -8.40 -23.41
N LEU A 5 -33.54 -7.19 -23.21
CA LEU A 5 -32.14 -6.99 -22.91
C LEU A 5 -31.96 -7.21 -21.39
N VAL A 6 -31.05 -8.09 -21.02
CA VAL A 6 -30.80 -8.49 -19.63
C VAL A 6 -29.40 -8.03 -19.23
N ILE A 7 -29.31 -7.39 -18.07
CA ILE A 7 -28.05 -6.98 -17.45
C ILE A 7 -27.46 -8.17 -16.69
N GLY A 8 -26.22 -8.53 -17.00
CA GLY A 8 -25.43 -9.54 -16.30
C GLY A 8 -24.56 -8.91 -15.21
N LYS A 9 -23.30 -9.35 -15.12
CA LYS A 9 -22.33 -8.78 -14.17
C LYS A 9 -22.03 -7.33 -14.52
N VAL A 10 -22.00 -6.48 -13.49
CA VAL A 10 -21.62 -5.07 -13.59
C VAL A 10 -20.37 -4.83 -12.75
N THR A 11 -19.39 -4.14 -13.33
CA THR A 11 -18.18 -3.70 -12.65
C THR A 11 -18.07 -2.17 -12.71
N HIS A 12 -16.96 -1.62 -12.24
CA HIS A 12 -16.69 -0.19 -12.30
C HIS A 12 -16.27 0.29 -13.70
N HIS A 13 -15.98 -0.63 -14.63
CA HIS A 13 -15.54 -0.31 -15.99
C HIS A 13 -16.20 -1.16 -17.08
N SER A 14 -17.13 -2.06 -16.71
CA SER A 14 -17.77 -2.95 -17.67
C SER A 14 -19.17 -3.38 -17.25
N ILE A 15 -19.99 -3.69 -18.25
CA ILE A 15 -21.36 -4.19 -18.09
C ILE A 15 -21.54 -5.36 -19.06
N GLU A 16 -21.89 -6.52 -18.53
CA GLU A 16 -22.35 -7.65 -19.34
C GLU A 16 -23.81 -7.46 -19.75
N LEU A 17 -24.06 -7.60 -21.05
CA LEU A 17 -25.38 -7.56 -21.64
C LEU A 17 -25.66 -8.91 -22.30
N SER A 18 -26.87 -9.43 -22.09
CA SER A 18 -27.32 -10.66 -22.74
C SER A 18 -28.77 -10.52 -23.19
N TRP A 19 -29.14 -11.30 -24.20
CA TRP A 19 -30.51 -11.33 -24.71
C TRP A 19 -30.84 -12.73 -25.18
N MET A 20 -31.93 -13.28 -24.65
CA MET A 20 -32.46 -14.56 -25.13
C MET A 20 -33.37 -14.32 -26.32
N ASN A 21 -33.26 -15.18 -27.32
CA ASN A 21 -34.27 -15.31 -28.36
C ASN A 21 -34.67 -16.79 -28.43
N GLU A 22 -35.97 -17.10 -28.34
CA GLU A 22 -36.48 -18.45 -28.64
C GLU A 22 -36.18 -18.86 -30.09
N GLU A 23 -35.86 -17.90 -30.97
CA GLU A 23 -35.41 -18.14 -32.34
C GLU A 23 -33.90 -18.43 -32.43
N ASN A 24 -33.31 -19.12 -31.46
CA ASN A 24 -31.97 -19.71 -31.63
C ASN A 24 -32.01 -20.91 -32.61
N LYS A 25 -32.73 -20.73 -33.72
CA LYS A 25 -32.85 -21.66 -34.82
C LYS A 25 -31.45 -21.83 -35.43
N PRO A 26 -31.09 -23.05 -35.85
CA PRO A 26 -29.82 -23.29 -36.52
C PRO A 26 -29.70 -22.36 -37.74
N ARG A 27 -28.55 -21.69 -37.84
CA ARG A 27 -28.26 -20.70 -38.87
C ARG A 27 -28.06 -21.42 -40.20
N ASN A 28 -29.14 -21.56 -40.96
CA ASN A 28 -29.13 -22.23 -42.25
C ASN A 28 -29.22 -21.21 -43.39
N GLY A 29 -28.31 -21.31 -44.36
CA GLY A 29 -28.25 -20.40 -45.51
C GLY A 29 -27.40 -19.15 -45.28
N PRO A 30 -27.39 -18.21 -46.25
CA PRO A 30 -26.43 -17.11 -46.28
C PRO A 30 -26.75 -16.02 -45.23
N PRO A 31 -25.74 -15.22 -44.79
CA PRO A 31 -25.85 -14.33 -43.63
C PRO A 31 -26.96 -13.27 -43.69
N GLU A 32 -27.41 -12.90 -44.90
CA GLU A 32 -28.50 -11.94 -45.12
C GLU A 32 -29.85 -12.44 -44.58
N ARG A 33 -29.96 -13.76 -44.34
CA ARG A 33 -31.14 -14.39 -43.74
C ARG A 33 -31.06 -14.49 -42.22
N TRP A 34 -29.95 -14.08 -41.61
CA TRP A 34 -29.74 -14.24 -40.17
C TRP A 34 -30.25 -13.02 -39.40
N THR A 35 -30.85 -13.27 -38.25
CA THR A 35 -31.23 -12.20 -37.32
C THR A 35 -29.98 -11.51 -36.79
N ARG A 36 -29.89 -10.20 -37.01
CA ARG A 36 -28.78 -9.36 -36.55
C ARG A 36 -29.19 -8.56 -35.34
N PHE A 37 -28.29 -8.49 -34.37
CA PHE A 37 -28.44 -7.74 -33.14
C PHE A 37 -27.56 -6.50 -33.18
N SER A 38 -28.08 -5.38 -32.70
CA SER A 38 -27.30 -4.20 -32.37
C SER A 38 -27.61 -3.77 -30.95
N VAL A 39 -26.58 -3.54 -30.15
CA VAL A 39 -26.73 -2.86 -28.86
C VAL A 39 -26.51 -1.38 -29.11
N GLU A 40 -27.46 -0.57 -28.67
CA GLU A 40 -27.39 0.87 -28.75
C GLU A 40 -27.24 1.46 -27.35
N GLN A 41 -26.28 2.36 -27.18
CA GLN A 41 -26.03 3.10 -25.96
C GLN A 41 -26.51 4.55 -26.13
N MET A 42 -27.19 5.09 -25.14
CA MET A 42 -27.58 6.49 -25.12
C MET A 42 -26.43 7.37 -24.64
N ASP A 43 -26.13 8.44 -25.39
CA ASP A 43 -25.32 9.55 -24.90
C ASP A 43 -26.16 10.39 -23.92
N PRO A 44 -25.74 10.56 -22.66
CA PRO A 44 -26.53 11.28 -21.66
C PRO A 44 -26.62 12.79 -21.91
N LYS A 45 -25.69 13.38 -22.68
CA LYS A 45 -25.69 14.81 -23.00
C LYS A 45 -26.64 15.10 -24.15
N THR A 46 -26.55 14.33 -25.23
CA THR A 46 -27.34 14.57 -26.45
C THR A 46 -28.66 13.80 -26.49
N HIS A 47 -28.86 12.83 -25.59
CA HIS A 47 -30.00 11.89 -25.59
C HIS A 47 -30.16 11.13 -26.92
N THR A 48 -29.07 10.99 -27.67
CA THR A 48 -29.03 10.23 -28.93
C THR A 48 -28.44 8.84 -28.69
N TYR A 49 -28.86 7.86 -29.49
CA TYR A 49 -28.36 6.50 -29.41
C TYR A 49 -27.27 6.26 -30.45
N SER A 50 -26.16 5.64 -30.04
CA SER A 50 -25.10 5.17 -30.92
C SER A 50 -24.96 3.65 -30.79
N THR A 51 -24.62 2.97 -31.89
CA THR A 51 -24.42 1.52 -31.89
C THR A 51 -23.05 1.19 -31.30
N VAL A 52 -23.02 0.42 -30.21
CA VAL A 52 -21.79 -0.03 -29.54
C VAL A 52 -21.44 -1.48 -29.87
N TYR A 53 -22.42 -2.25 -30.34
CA TYR A 53 -22.22 -3.60 -30.83
C TYR A 53 -23.12 -3.86 -32.03
N ILE A 54 -22.59 -4.60 -33.01
CA ILE A 54 -23.39 -5.17 -34.10
C ILE A 54 -22.88 -6.57 -34.42
N GLY A 55 -23.78 -7.53 -34.53
CA GLY A 55 -23.40 -8.90 -34.86
C GLY A 55 -24.50 -9.91 -34.62
N TYR A 56 -24.08 -11.15 -34.42
CA TYR A 56 -24.97 -12.30 -34.28
C TYR A 56 -24.85 -12.97 -32.90
N SER A 57 -24.09 -12.41 -31.97
CA SER A 57 -24.01 -12.92 -30.60
C SER A 57 -25.33 -12.68 -29.86
N THR A 58 -25.55 -13.43 -28.79
CA THR A 58 -26.63 -13.23 -27.81
C THR A 58 -26.13 -12.59 -26.51
N HIS A 59 -24.85 -12.23 -26.47
CA HIS A 59 -24.22 -11.52 -25.36
C HIS A 59 -23.17 -10.55 -25.89
N HIS A 60 -22.94 -9.49 -25.13
CA HIS A 60 -21.90 -8.51 -25.38
C HIS A 60 -21.40 -7.92 -24.06
N LEU A 61 -20.08 -7.81 -23.92
CA LEU A 61 -19.44 -7.11 -22.82
C LEU A 61 -19.11 -5.70 -23.28
N VAL A 62 -19.73 -4.70 -22.65
CA VAL A 62 -19.38 -3.29 -22.85
C VAL A 62 -18.23 -2.96 -21.90
N GLU A 63 -17.08 -2.55 -22.44
CA GLU A 63 -15.88 -2.21 -21.66
C GLU A 63 -15.52 -0.72 -21.79
N GLY A 64 -14.62 -0.23 -20.93
CA GLY A 64 -14.15 1.16 -20.97
C GLY A 64 -15.15 2.17 -20.40
N LEU A 65 -16.08 1.71 -19.56
CA LEU A 65 -17.07 2.57 -18.91
C LEU A 65 -16.45 3.35 -17.73
N GLU A 66 -17.03 4.51 -17.44
CA GLU A 66 -16.71 5.28 -16.24
C GLU A 66 -17.41 4.66 -15.03
N SER A 67 -16.73 4.64 -13.89
CA SER A 67 -17.26 4.12 -12.63
C SER A 67 -18.28 5.08 -12.02
N SER A 68 -19.26 4.55 -11.28
CA SER A 68 -20.34 5.34 -10.67
C SER A 68 -21.11 6.21 -11.68
N THR A 69 -21.32 5.67 -12.88
CA THR A 69 -21.98 6.37 -13.98
C THR A 69 -23.18 5.54 -14.45
N SER A 70 -24.28 6.23 -14.76
CA SER A 70 -25.50 5.63 -15.30
C SER A 70 -25.40 5.49 -16.81
N TYR A 71 -25.70 4.30 -17.32
CA TYR A 71 -25.74 3.98 -18.73
C TYR A 71 -27.12 3.45 -19.12
N ASN A 72 -27.58 3.86 -20.30
CA ASN A 72 -28.85 3.43 -20.86
C ASN A 72 -28.59 2.66 -22.15
N PHE A 73 -29.06 1.41 -22.19
CA PHE A 73 -28.91 0.54 -23.34
C PHE A 73 -30.26 0.10 -23.88
N ARG A 74 -30.32 -0.18 -25.17
CA ARG A 74 -31.43 -0.90 -25.79
C ARG A 74 -30.93 -1.84 -26.85
N LEU A 75 -31.66 -2.92 -27.07
CA LEU A 75 -31.39 -3.89 -28.12
C LEU A 75 -32.21 -3.54 -29.35
N ARG A 76 -31.56 -3.46 -30.50
CA ARG A 76 -32.20 -3.41 -31.81
C ARG A 76 -32.01 -4.75 -32.51
N VAL A 77 -33.12 -5.35 -32.94
CA VAL A 77 -33.14 -6.64 -33.64
C VAL A 77 -33.61 -6.42 -35.07
N THR A 78 -32.77 -6.76 -36.04
CA THR A 78 -33.08 -6.70 -37.47
C THR A 78 -33.27 -8.12 -38.00
N ARG A 79 -34.50 -8.45 -38.42
CA ARG A 79 -34.83 -9.74 -39.02
C ARG A 79 -34.68 -9.70 -40.54
N ALA A 80 -34.60 -10.89 -41.16
CA ALA A 80 -34.47 -11.03 -42.62
C ALA A 80 -35.65 -10.45 -43.42
N SER A 81 -36.83 -10.30 -42.80
CA SER A 81 -38.03 -9.67 -43.38
C SER A 81 -37.99 -8.15 -43.40
N VAL A 82 -36.85 -7.52 -43.04
CA VAL A 82 -36.68 -6.06 -42.87
C VAL A 82 -37.43 -5.48 -41.66
N GLU A 83 -38.11 -6.31 -40.89
CA GLU A 83 -38.70 -5.90 -39.62
C GLU A 83 -37.61 -5.58 -38.59
N CYS A 84 -37.67 -4.36 -38.07
CA CYS A 84 -36.81 -3.86 -37.00
C CYS A 84 -37.64 -3.72 -35.72
N SER A 85 -37.15 -4.30 -34.63
CA SER A 85 -37.77 -4.17 -33.32
C SER A 85 -36.76 -3.70 -32.29
N LEU A 86 -37.23 -2.83 -31.39
CA LEU A 86 -36.43 -2.28 -30.30
C LEU A 86 -36.94 -2.85 -28.98
N SER A 87 -36.02 -3.29 -28.12
CA SER A 87 -36.36 -3.58 -26.72
C SER A 87 -36.65 -2.28 -25.97
N PRO A 88 -37.32 -2.37 -24.80
CA PRO A 88 -37.30 -1.30 -23.82
C PRO A 88 -35.86 -0.87 -23.49
N VAL A 89 -35.71 0.37 -23.04
CA VAL A 89 -34.44 0.90 -22.54
C VAL A 89 -34.19 0.34 -21.16
N VAL A 90 -32.97 -0.13 -20.93
CA VAL A 90 -32.51 -0.61 -19.63
C VAL A 90 -31.45 0.33 -19.09
N SER A 91 -31.70 0.85 -17.89
CA SER A 91 -30.76 1.70 -17.15
C SER A 91 -29.95 0.86 -16.18
N VAL A 92 -28.64 1.07 -16.14
CA VAL A 92 -27.71 0.33 -15.28
C VAL A 92 -26.60 1.27 -14.82
N PHE A 93 -26.14 1.09 -13.58
CA PHE A 93 -25.14 1.93 -12.95
C PHE A 93 -23.86 1.14 -12.73
N THR A 94 -22.72 1.62 -13.23
CA THR A 94 -21.42 1.00 -12.96
C THR A 94 -21.08 1.13 -11.48
N THR A 95 -20.36 0.15 -10.93
CA THR A 95 -19.97 0.20 -9.51
C THR A 95 -18.92 1.30 -9.27
N ARG A 96 -18.72 1.68 -8.00
CA ARG A 96 -17.55 2.50 -7.61
C ARG A 96 -16.26 1.73 -7.92
N VAL A 97 -15.18 2.46 -8.18
CA VAL A 97 -13.84 1.87 -8.26
C VAL A 97 -13.56 1.16 -6.93
N PRO A 98 -13.20 -0.13 -6.93
CA PRO A 98 -12.87 -0.84 -5.70
C PRO A 98 -11.64 -0.20 -5.07
N PHE A 99 -11.55 -0.26 -3.75
CA PHE A 99 -10.35 0.19 -3.06
C PHE A 99 -9.14 -0.65 -3.49
N SER A 100 -8.00 0.03 -3.57
CA SER A 100 -6.71 -0.58 -3.88
C SER A 100 -5.71 -0.27 -2.76
N GLY A 101 -4.57 -0.97 -2.75
CA GLY A 101 -3.48 -0.65 -1.81
C GLY A 101 -3.00 0.81 -1.91
N LYS A 102 -3.18 1.47 -3.08
CA LYS A 102 -2.87 2.90 -3.21
C LYS A 102 -3.77 3.78 -2.34
N ASN A 103 -5.04 3.43 -2.19
CA ASN A 103 -5.98 4.15 -1.33
C ASN A 103 -5.54 4.03 0.13
N LEU A 104 -5.09 2.85 0.55
CA LEU A 104 -4.61 2.61 1.90
C LEU A 104 -3.38 3.47 2.23
N HIS A 105 -2.39 3.49 1.33
CA HIS A 105 -1.21 4.35 1.46
C HIS A 105 -1.53 5.84 1.38
N GLN A 106 -2.51 6.24 0.57
CA GLN A 106 -2.94 7.64 0.45
C GLN A 106 -3.57 8.14 1.75
N ALA A 107 -4.46 7.34 2.37
CA ALA A 107 -5.06 7.66 3.65
C ALA A 107 -4.00 7.86 4.73
N VAL A 108 -3.03 6.94 4.84
CA VAL A 108 -1.92 7.08 5.80
C VAL A 108 -1.07 8.32 5.53
N ASN A 109 -0.75 8.60 4.27
CA ASN A 109 0.06 9.77 3.92
C ASN A 109 -0.61 11.11 4.23
N ARG A 110 -1.95 11.14 4.23
CA ARG A 110 -2.79 12.31 4.57
C ARG A 110 -3.17 12.37 6.05
N GLU A 111 -2.78 11.37 6.84
CA GLU A 111 -3.22 11.20 8.23
C GLU A 111 -4.76 11.11 8.35
N ASP A 112 -5.43 10.51 7.35
CA ASP A 112 -6.89 10.43 7.29
C ASP A 112 -7.39 9.12 7.93
N GLU A 113 -7.81 9.20 9.20
CA GLU A 113 -8.35 8.08 9.97
C GLU A 113 -9.64 7.50 9.37
N GLU A 114 -10.50 8.35 8.81
CA GLU A 114 -11.80 7.95 8.27
C GLU A 114 -11.62 7.23 6.93
N GLU A 115 -10.80 7.77 6.02
CA GLU A 115 -10.46 7.12 4.76
C GLU A 115 -9.73 5.79 5.04
N LEU A 116 -8.79 5.77 5.99
CA LEU A 116 -8.06 4.56 6.38
C LEU A 116 -9.01 3.45 6.85
N THR A 117 -9.90 3.78 7.79
CA THR A 117 -10.86 2.82 8.36
C THR A 117 -11.83 2.32 7.29
N THR A 118 -12.30 3.21 6.42
CA THR A 118 -13.20 2.85 5.31
C THR A 118 -12.54 1.88 4.33
N VAL A 119 -11.27 2.13 3.97
CA VAL A 119 -10.52 1.25 3.08
C VAL A 119 -10.31 -0.13 3.72
N LEU A 120 -9.94 -0.19 5.00
CA LEU A 120 -9.70 -1.45 5.72
C LEU A 120 -10.99 -2.27 5.89
N GLN A 121 -12.10 -1.63 6.25
CA GLN A 121 -13.41 -2.29 6.41
C GLN A 121 -13.96 -2.88 5.12
N SER A 122 -13.50 -2.42 3.96
CA SER A 122 -13.90 -3.01 2.68
C SER A 122 -13.48 -4.47 2.53
N GLY A 123 -12.44 -4.92 3.24
CA GLY A 123 -11.88 -6.27 3.14
C GLY A 123 -11.27 -6.60 1.77
N MET A 124 -11.15 -5.62 0.88
CA MET A 124 -10.65 -5.82 -0.49
C MET A 124 -9.14 -5.59 -0.62
N VAL A 125 -8.50 -5.04 0.41
CA VAL A 125 -7.11 -4.59 0.38
C VAL A 125 -6.31 -5.36 1.43
N ASP A 126 -5.17 -5.90 1.02
CA ASP A 126 -4.17 -6.44 1.94
C ASP A 126 -3.62 -5.30 2.82
N VAL A 127 -3.78 -5.41 4.13
CA VAL A 127 -3.32 -4.40 5.11
C VAL A 127 -1.80 -4.22 5.07
N ASP A 128 -1.06 -5.25 4.66
CA ASP A 128 0.40 -5.22 4.55
C ASP A 128 0.91 -4.92 3.13
N VAL A 129 0.05 -4.37 2.26
CA VAL A 129 0.42 -4.07 0.88
C VAL A 129 1.62 -3.13 0.80
N TYR A 130 2.65 -3.50 0.06
CA TYR A 130 3.80 -2.63 -0.16
C TYR A 130 3.46 -1.49 -1.12
N ASP A 131 3.95 -0.29 -0.82
CA ASP A 131 3.99 0.81 -1.78
C ASP A 131 5.12 0.63 -2.80
N LYS A 132 5.32 1.65 -3.66
CA LYS A 132 6.39 1.62 -4.66
C LYS A 132 7.80 1.69 -4.07
N MET A 133 7.94 2.16 -2.84
CA MET A 133 9.22 2.27 -2.13
C MET A 133 9.49 1.04 -1.26
N GLY A 134 8.56 0.07 -1.23
CA GLY A 134 8.70 -1.17 -0.47
C GLY A 134 8.31 -1.03 1.00
N PHE A 135 7.49 -0.05 1.37
CA PHE A 135 6.96 0.13 2.72
C PHE A 135 5.52 -0.36 2.83
N THR A 136 5.17 -0.99 3.95
CA THR A 136 3.76 -1.23 4.32
C THR A 136 3.13 0.05 4.88
N PRO A 137 1.79 0.16 4.93
CA PRO A 137 1.12 1.32 5.54
C PRO A 137 1.53 1.52 7.01
N LEU A 138 1.76 0.41 7.73
CA LEU A 138 2.22 0.44 9.13
C LEU A 138 3.61 1.07 9.25
N MET A 139 4.53 0.74 8.34
CA MET A 139 5.87 1.34 8.32
C MET A 139 5.81 2.84 8.05
N VAL A 140 4.98 3.28 7.10
CA VAL A 140 4.81 4.70 6.78
C VAL A 140 4.21 5.46 7.96
N ALA A 141 3.14 4.93 8.57
CA ALA A 141 2.52 5.53 9.76
C ALA A 141 3.51 5.59 10.93
N ALA A 142 4.32 4.56 11.11
CA ALA A 142 5.32 4.48 12.16
C ALA A 142 6.45 5.51 11.97
N GLN A 143 6.97 5.62 10.74
CA GLN A 143 7.99 6.59 10.36
C GLN A 143 7.51 8.04 10.50
N LYS A 144 6.22 8.30 10.28
CA LYS A 144 5.61 9.64 10.44
C LYS A 144 5.14 9.95 11.86
N GLY A 145 5.13 8.95 12.74
CA GLY A 145 4.71 9.14 14.13
C GLY A 145 3.19 9.20 14.34
N PHE A 146 2.41 8.75 13.37
CA PHE A 146 0.94 8.77 13.42
C PHE A 146 0.43 7.61 14.29
N THR A 147 0.57 7.73 15.62
CA THR A 147 0.26 6.66 16.57
C THR A 147 -1.18 6.17 16.46
N SER A 148 -2.16 7.04 16.18
CA SER A 148 -3.55 6.63 15.95
C SER A 148 -3.70 5.73 14.73
N LEU A 149 -3.02 6.04 13.63
CA LEU A 149 -3.07 5.20 12.42
C LEU A 149 -2.37 3.86 12.63
N VAL A 150 -1.27 3.86 13.38
CA VAL A 150 -0.59 2.64 13.81
C VAL A 150 -1.54 1.74 14.59
N ASP A 151 -2.31 2.30 15.53
CA ASP A 151 -3.31 1.55 16.30
C ASP A 151 -4.42 0.98 15.42
N ILE A 152 -4.96 1.78 14.49
CA ILE A 152 -5.98 1.31 13.53
C ILE A 152 -5.45 0.15 12.69
N LEU A 153 -4.24 0.28 12.14
CA LEU A 153 -3.62 -0.74 11.28
C LEU A 153 -3.37 -2.05 12.05
N VAL A 154 -2.81 -1.97 13.26
CA VAL A 154 -2.56 -3.16 14.11
C VAL A 154 -3.88 -3.85 14.47
N LYS A 155 -4.93 -3.09 14.82
CA LYS A 155 -6.27 -3.65 15.10
C LYS A 155 -6.91 -4.35 13.89
N HIS A 156 -6.54 -3.95 12.67
CA HIS A 156 -6.98 -4.59 11.43
C HIS A 156 -6.00 -5.66 10.93
N GLY A 157 -5.07 -6.11 11.78
CA GLY A 157 -4.23 -7.28 11.53
C GLY A 157 -2.94 -7.00 10.75
N ALA A 158 -2.47 -5.75 10.70
CA ALA A 158 -1.15 -5.45 10.15
C ALA A 158 -0.05 -6.25 10.88
N ASP A 159 0.87 -6.87 10.12
CA ASP A 159 1.99 -7.59 10.70
C ASP A 159 3.05 -6.61 11.20
N ILE A 160 3.13 -6.49 12.53
CA ILE A 160 4.07 -5.63 13.25
C ILE A 160 5.53 -5.96 12.91
N ASN A 161 5.84 -7.22 12.58
CA ASN A 161 7.19 -7.69 12.32
C ASN A 161 7.52 -7.78 10.83
N LYS A 162 6.61 -7.32 9.96
CA LYS A 162 6.86 -7.24 8.53
C LYS A 162 8.05 -6.34 8.25
N ARG A 163 8.82 -6.68 7.21
CA ARG A 163 10.06 -5.99 6.87
C ARG A 163 10.04 -5.42 5.47
N ASP A 164 10.67 -4.27 5.29
CA ASP A 164 10.92 -3.69 3.97
C ASP A 164 12.04 -4.45 3.24
N SER A 165 12.37 -3.99 2.03
CA SER A 165 13.45 -4.58 1.21
C SER A 165 14.84 -4.49 1.84
N THR A 166 15.04 -3.60 2.82
CA THR A 166 16.29 -3.44 3.58
C THR A 166 16.25 -4.21 4.90
N GLY A 167 15.17 -4.96 5.17
CA GLY A 167 15.00 -5.73 6.39
C GLY A 167 14.50 -4.92 7.60
N LYS A 168 14.15 -3.63 7.43
CA LYS A 168 13.63 -2.82 8.54
C LYS A 168 12.16 -3.06 8.78
N ASP A 169 11.77 -3.14 10.04
CA ASP A 169 10.38 -3.21 10.48
C ASP A 169 9.85 -1.81 10.90
N SER A 170 8.56 -1.74 11.24
CA SER A 170 7.91 -0.50 11.67
C SER A 170 8.52 0.11 12.94
N LEU A 171 9.04 -0.72 13.85
CA LEU A 171 9.69 -0.24 15.08
C LEU A 171 11.00 0.48 14.75
N MET A 172 11.83 -0.08 13.88
CA MET A 172 13.06 0.57 13.42
C MET A 172 12.78 1.92 12.74
N GLN A 173 11.73 2.00 11.93
CA GLN A 173 11.32 3.25 11.29
C GLN A 173 10.91 4.33 12.32
N ALA A 174 10.10 3.96 13.32
CA ALA A 174 9.71 4.88 14.40
C ALA A 174 10.90 5.29 15.28
N CYS A 175 11.84 4.37 15.54
CA CYS A 175 13.08 4.64 16.27
C CYS A 175 13.97 5.63 15.53
N PHE A 176 14.20 5.40 14.23
CA PHE A 176 14.98 6.30 13.37
C PHE A 176 14.38 7.71 13.31
N ALA A 177 13.04 7.83 13.24
CA ALA A 177 12.35 9.11 13.16
C ALA A 177 12.06 9.78 14.53
N GLY A 178 12.31 9.08 15.64
CA GLY A 178 12.23 9.65 16.98
C GLY A 178 10.85 9.70 17.62
N HIS A 179 9.89 8.93 17.10
CA HIS A 179 8.49 8.99 17.54
C HIS A 179 8.23 8.13 18.78
N LEU A 180 8.59 8.64 19.96
CA LEU A 180 8.53 7.90 21.24
C LEU A 180 7.17 7.25 21.54
N ASN A 181 6.06 7.95 21.29
CA ASN A 181 4.72 7.39 21.56
C ASN A 181 4.43 6.18 20.67
N THR A 182 4.80 6.26 19.40
CA THR A 182 4.68 5.14 18.45
C THR A 182 5.63 3.99 18.81
N VAL A 183 6.87 4.28 19.21
CA VAL A 183 7.82 3.27 19.70
C VAL A 183 7.26 2.50 20.90
N LYS A 184 6.72 3.22 21.89
CA LYS A 184 6.05 2.63 23.07
C LYS A 184 4.86 1.76 22.67
N TYR A 185 4.02 2.25 21.76
CA TYR A 185 2.86 1.52 21.28
C TYR A 185 3.27 0.21 20.59
N LEU A 186 4.15 0.27 19.59
CA LEU A 186 4.64 -0.90 18.85
C LEU A 186 5.30 -1.93 19.78
N ARG A 187 6.10 -1.45 20.75
CA ARG A 187 6.71 -2.30 21.77
C ARG A 187 5.65 -3.03 22.61
N ASN A 188 4.61 -2.33 23.05
CA ASN A 188 3.49 -2.92 23.80
C ASN A 188 2.68 -3.93 22.97
N CYS A 189 2.64 -3.75 21.65
CA CYS A 189 1.99 -4.68 20.72
C CYS A 189 2.88 -5.88 20.33
N GLY A 190 4.09 -6.00 20.90
CA GLY A 190 4.93 -7.19 20.76
C GLY A 190 6.15 -7.05 19.85
N SER A 191 6.48 -5.84 19.34
CA SER A 191 7.77 -5.62 18.66
C SER A 191 8.94 -5.91 19.62
N THR A 192 10.09 -6.30 19.07
CA THR A 192 11.29 -6.70 19.83
C THR A 192 12.46 -5.72 19.59
N TRP A 193 13.30 -5.50 20.60
CA TRP A 193 14.55 -4.74 20.46
C TRP A 193 15.65 -5.52 19.72
N GLN A 194 15.48 -6.84 19.57
CA GLN A 194 16.43 -7.75 18.96
C GLN A 194 16.19 -7.97 17.46
N SER A 195 15.16 -7.34 16.88
CA SER A 195 15.03 -7.33 15.43
C SER A 195 16.27 -6.67 14.82
N GLY A 196 16.72 -7.19 13.69
CA GLY A 196 17.88 -6.69 12.97
C GLY A 196 17.57 -6.66 11.48
N ASP A 197 17.96 -5.59 10.81
CA ASP A 197 17.80 -5.44 9.36
C ASP A 197 18.79 -6.33 8.59
N THR A 198 18.92 -6.13 7.27
CA THR A 198 19.83 -6.96 6.45
C THR A 198 21.28 -6.86 6.88
N ASP A 199 21.69 -5.71 7.43
CA ASP A 199 23.05 -5.45 7.91
C ASP A 199 23.21 -5.85 9.39
N GLY A 200 22.13 -6.27 10.04
CA GLY A 200 22.09 -6.62 11.46
C GLY A 200 21.94 -5.40 12.38
N CYS A 201 21.66 -4.22 11.85
CA CYS A 201 21.37 -3.04 12.67
C CYS A 201 20.02 -3.22 13.37
N THR A 202 20.02 -3.02 14.69
CA THR A 202 18.83 -3.13 15.55
C THR A 202 18.09 -1.79 15.69
N PRO A 203 16.87 -1.74 16.26
CA PRO A 203 16.21 -0.47 16.55
C PRO A 203 17.07 0.53 17.33
N LEU A 204 18.00 0.08 18.19
CA LEU A 204 18.87 0.98 18.95
C LEU A 204 19.91 1.65 18.05
N HIS A 205 20.45 0.93 17.06
CA HIS A 205 21.32 1.52 16.06
C HIS A 205 20.61 2.66 15.32
N TRP A 206 19.37 2.41 14.89
CA TRP A 206 18.56 3.39 14.17
C TRP A 206 18.12 4.59 15.03
N ALA A 207 17.76 4.38 16.31
CA ALA A 207 17.47 5.47 17.23
C ALA A 207 18.70 6.36 17.51
N VAL A 208 19.88 5.75 17.60
CA VAL A 208 21.16 6.46 17.77
C VAL A 208 21.55 7.22 16.51
N ASP A 209 21.31 6.65 15.33
CA ASP A 209 21.54 7.31 14.05
C ASP A 209 20.68 8.58 13.90
N GLY A 210 19.40 8.50 14.25
CA GLY A 210 18.50 9.66 14.33
C GLY A 210 18.80 10.63 15.50
N GLY A 211 19.56 10.18 16.51
CA GLY A 211 19.98 10.99 17.66
C GLY A 211 18.87 11.32 18.66
N HIS A 212 17.81 10.51 18.71
CA HIS A 212 16.59 10.81 19.48
C HIS A 212 16.69 10.38 20.95
N LEU A 213 17.24 11.25 21.80
CA LEU A 213 17.49 10.98 23.23
C LEU A 213 16.29 10.38 23.98
N PRO A 214 15.03 10.87 23.83
CA PRO A 214 13.90 10.31 24.56
C PRO A 214 13.58 8.85 24.18
N VAL A 215 13.74 8.51 22.90
CA VAL A 215 13.57 7.13 22.40
C VAL A 215 14.67 6.24 22.97
N ILE A 216 15.92 6.65 22.85
CA ILE A 216 17.08 5.89 23.35
C ILE A 216 16.95 5.64 24.86
N THR A 217 16.59 6.67 25.62
CA THR A 217 16.39 6.58 27.08
C THR A 217 15.29 5.56 27.41
N TYR A 218 14.16 5.61 26.72
CA TYR A 218 13.08 4.65 26.92
C TYR A 218 13.50 3.21 26.59
N MET A 219 14.21 3.01 25.48
CA MET A 219 14.67 1.68 25.08
C MET A 219 15.57 1.05 26.15
N ILE A 220 16.51 1.82 26.70
CA ILE A 220 17.40 1.37 27.78
C ILE A 220 16.60 1.04 29.04
N GLN A 221 15.63 1.88 29.42
CA GLN A 221 14.74 1.64 30.56
C GLN A 221 13.89 0.37 30.37
N ASP A 222 13.51 0.06 29.13
CA ASP A 222 12.77 -1.15 28.76
C ASP A 222 13.69 -2.38 28.53
N GLY A 223 14.95 -2.32 28.97
CA GLY A 223 15.88 -3.44 28.95
C GLY A 223 16.47 -3.76 27.58
N CYS A 224 16.53 -2.79 26.67
CA CYS A 224 17.27 -2.94 25.41
C CYS A 224 18.76 -3.16 25.68
N GLU A 225 19.34 -4.17 25.03
CA GLU A 225 20.79 -4.43 25.07
C GLU A 225 21.55 -3.30 24.36
N VAL A 226 22.58 -2.77 25.00
CA VAL A 226 23.27 -1.53 24.58
C VAL A 226 24.46 -1.80 23.66
N ASP A 227 25.08 -2.98 23.79
CA ASP A 227 26.32 -3.37 23.09
C ASP A 227 26.09 -4.38 21.96
N VAL A 228 24.88 -4.42 21.40
CA VAL A 228 24.59 -5.25 20.22
C VAL A 228 25.45 -4.79 19.04
N MET A 229 26.05 -5.72 18.32
CA MET A 229 26.85 -5.43 17.13
C MET A 229 26.05 -5.70 15.85
N ASP A 230 26.18 -4.82 14.86
CA ASP A 230 25.77 -5.12 13.49
C ASP A 230 26.58 -6.32 12.91
N LYS A 231 26.17 -6.85 11.76
CA LYS A 231 26.84 -7.98 11.10
C LYS A 231 27.94 -7.57 10.12
N VAL A 232 27.96 -6.32 9.68
CA VAL A 232 28.81 -5.86 8.58
C VAL A 232 30.13 -5.31 9.09
N SER A 233 30.07 -4.35 9.99
CA SER A 233 31.19 -3.62 10.59
C SER A 233 31.49 -4.08 12.01
N LEU A 234 30.60 -4.86 12.63
CA LEU A 234 30.61 -5.17 14.06
C LEU A 234 30.54 -3.89 14.91
N TRP A 235 29.80 -2.89 14.44
CA TRP A 235 29.63 -1.65 15.21
C TRP A 235 28.55 -1.84 16.26
N THR A 236 28.84 -1.32 17.45
CA THR A 236 27.84 -1.10 18.49
C THR A 236 27.15 0.26 18.29
N PRO A 237 25.99 0.50 18.91
CA PRO A 237 25.35 1.82 18.89
C PRO A 237 26.30 2.95 19.32
N LEU A 238 27.19 2.72 20.29
CA LEU A 238 28.19 3.71 20.70
C LEU A 238 29.21 4.04 19.60
N MET A 239 29.62 3.05 18.79
CA MET A 239 30.48 3.29 17.63
C MET A 239 29.77 4.10 16.54
N CYS A 240 28.48 3.84 16.31
CA CYS A 240 27.66 4.60 15.37
C CYS A 240 27.61 6.10 15.72
N VAL A 241 27.56 6.46 17.01
CA VAL A 241 27.63 7.88 17.44
C VAL A 241 28.88 8.55 16.88
N SER A 242 30.03 7.90 16.97
CA SER A 242 31.31 8.49 16.53
C SER A 242 31.43 8.59 15.01
N ALA A 243 30.85 7.63 14.29
CA ALA A 243 30.91 7.57 12.83
C ALA A 243 29.95 8.54 12.15
N ILE A 244 28.77 8.75 12.72
CA ILE A 244 27.66 9.40 12.01
C ILE A 244 27.34 10.77 12.62
N SER A 245 26.84 10.81 13.86
CA SER A 245 26.28 12.03 14.44
C SER A 245 27.29 12.90 15.19
N GLY A 246 28.24 12.30 15.90
CA GLY A 246 29.09 12.96 16.89
C GLY A 246 28.32 13.50 18.09
N ASN A 247 27.11 13.00 18.35
CA ASN A 247 26.23 13.52 19.39
C ASN A 247 26.68 13.06 20.79
N ALA A 248 27.39 13.96 21.49
CA ALA A 248 27.92 13.70 22.83
C ALA A 248 26.82 13.34 23.86
N ALA A 249 25.60 13.88 23.70
CA ALA A 249 24.49 13.54 24.61
C ALA A 249 24.04 12.08 24.43
N VAL A 250 24.00 11.58 23.19
CA VAL A 250 23.70 10.16 22.92
C VAL A 250 24.79 9.27 23.49
N ALA A 251 26.07 9.59 23.25
CA ALA A 251 27.19 8.85 23.82
C ALA A 251 27.10 8.82 25.36
N SER A 252 26.80 9.96 25.99
CA SER A 252 26.63 10.05 27.44
C SER A 252 25.55 9.10 27.96
N ILE A 253 24.39 9.02 27.29
CA ILE A 253 23.30 8.11 27.70
C ILE A 253 23.74 6.65 27.58
N LEU A 254 24.37 6.27 26.46
CA LEU A 254 24.84 4.89 26.25
C LEU A 254 25.91 4.49 27.28
N LEU A 255 26.86 5.39 27.58
CA LEU A 255 27.91 5.18 28.59
C LEU A 255 27.32 5.04 30.00
N GLN A 256 26.35 5.89 30.35
CA GLN A 256 25.62 5.78 31.62
C GLN A 256 24.84 4.46 31.73
N ALA A 257 24.40 3.91 30.60
CA ALA A 257 23.76 2.60 30.51
C ALA A 257 24.75 1.43 30.48
N GLY A 258 26.06 1.69 30.58
CA GLY A 258 27.09 0.66 30.69
C GLY A 258 27.69 0.18 29.38
N ALA A 259 27.54 0.91 28.27
CA ALA A 259 28.16 0.57 26.98
C ALA A 259 29.69 0.40 27.11
N ASP A 260 30.23 -0.72 26.61
CA ASP A 260 31.66 -1.01 26.69
C ASP A 260 32.47 -0.22 25.65
N VAL A 261 33.32 0.67 26.15
CA VAL A 261 34.23 1.51 25.36
C VAL A 261 35.42 0.75 24.77
N ASN A 262 35.57 -0.54 25.06
CA ASN A 262 36.70 -1.36 24.61
C ASN A 262 36.32 -2.39 23.54
N ILE A 263 35.03 -2.52 23.20
CA ILE A 263 34.60 -3.36 22.08
C ILE A 263 35.34 -2.93 20.81
N ARG A 264 35.72 -3.91 19.99
CA ARG A 264 36.47 -3.68 18.75
C ARG A 264 35.60 -4.02 17.56
N ASP A 265 35.56 -3.10 16.60
CA ASP A 265 34.92 -3.34 15.31
C ASP A 265 35.70 -4.36 14.47
N LYS A 266 35.20 -4.66 13.28
CA LYS A 266 35.84 -5.56 12.31
C LYS A 266 37.27 -5.14 11.92
N ALA A 267 37.62 -3.86 12.06
CA ALA A 267 38.96 -3.33 11.82
C ALA A 267 39.82 -3.27 13.09
N GLY A 268 39.35 -3.80 14.22
CA GLY A 268 40.06 -3.83 15.49
C GLY A 268 39.99 -2.50 16.27
N LYS A 269 39.12 -1.56 15.89
CA LYS A 269 39.05 -0.22 16.46
C LYS A 269 38.01 -0.13 17.57
N THR A 270 38.34 0.60 18.62
CA THR A 270 37.39 0.95 19.69
C THR A 270 36.53 2.17 19.31
N PRO A 271 35.42 2.43 20.02
CA PRO A 271 34.60 3.64 19.80
C PRO A 271 35.44 4.93 19.84
N LEU A 272 36.38 5.03 20.79
CA LEU A 272 37.27 6.20 20.89
C LEU A 272 38.17 6.33 19.65
N MET A 273 38.78 5.23 19.19
CA MET A 273 39.61 5.25 17.98
C MET A 273 38.79 5.67 16.75
N GLN A 274 37.53 5.25 16.67
CA GLN A 274 36.64 5.63 15.58
C GLN A 274 36.32 7.13 15.58
N SER A 275 36.15 7.75 16.76
CA SER A 275 35.93 9.19 16.90
C SER A 275 37.13 10.04 16.41
N SER A 276 38.36 9.55 16.60
CA SER A 276 39.57 10.22 16.13
C SER A 276 39.72 10.18 14.60
N LEU A 277 39.32 9.07 13.97
CA LEU A 277 39.38 8.95 12.51
C LEU A 277 38.35 9.82 11.78
N THR A 278 37.18 10.02 12.38
CA THR A 278 36.09 10.80 11.75
C THR A 278 36.34 12.29 11.88
N THR A 279 36.98 12.74 12.95
CA THR A 279 37.44 14.13 13.12
C THR A 279 38.50 14.51 12.08
N ASP A 280 39.46 13.62 11.80
CA ASP A 280 40.47 13.83 10.74
C ASP A 280 39.86 13.95 9.33
N LYS A 281 38.83 13.14 9.02
CA LYS A 281 38.11 13.23 7.74
C LYS A 281 37.33 14.54 7.60
N LYS A 282 36.64 14.99 8.66
CA LYS A 282 35.88 16.25 8.67
C LYS A 282 36.80 17.48 8.54
N GLN A 283 38.02 17.44 9.08
CA GLN A 283 38.99 18.53 8.91
C GLN A 283 39.59 18.59 7.50
N LYS A 284 39.82 17.43 6.86
CA LYS A 284 40.36 17.37 5.48
C LYS A 284 39.38 17.82 4.40
N GLN A 285 38.07 17.72 4.63
CA GLN A 285 37.03 18.19 3.69
C GLN A 285 36.71 19.69 3.80
N LYS A 286 37.26 20.40 4.80
CA LYS A 286 37.05 21.84 5.03
C LYS A 286 38.23 22.72 4.55
N LYS A 287 39.18 22.16 3.81
CA LYS A 287 40.28 22.87 3.16
C LYS A 287 40.13 22.76 1.65
#